data_AF-A0A818K7Q6-F1
#
_entry.id   AF-A0A818K7Q6-F1
#
_cell.length_a   1.000
_cell.length_b   1.000
_cell.length_c   1.000
_cell.angle_alpha   90.00
_cell.angle_beta   90.00
_cell.angle_gamma   90.00
#
_symmetry.space_group_name_H-M   'P 1'
#
loop_
_entity.id
_entity.type
_entity.pdbx_description
1 polymer ?
#
loop_
_entity_poly.entity_id
_entity_poly.type
_entity_poly.pdbx_seq_one_letter_code
_entity_poly.pdbx_strand_id
1 'polypeptide(L)'
;MVLPRIHNNLQNNSYVDIRHNNMKELVCNADGYPNPDVAWIRVSDFILLTRNQSHAILKFNHIQHGINKYMCEAKNKHGLTKIFIYVIKSDTQIKPLLNYSNIKSRSVILSWYVSTERFDRFNYFIIYYRRLHNFDKNINEQDEIINNQDYEQVLIDPRTTNYTFTFQ
;
A
#
# COMPACT_ATOMS: atom_id res chain seq x y z
N MET A 1 30.26 0.81 -13.32
CA MET A 1 29.13 0.01 -13.85
C MET A 1 28.22 -0.32 -12.69
N VAL A 2 26.94 0.07 -12.73
CA VAL A 2 26.04 -0.03 -11.57
C VAL A 2 24.70 -0.60 -12.00
N LEU A 3 24.23 -1.62 -11.30
CA LEU A 3 22.90 -2.20 -11.52
C LEU A 3 21.79 -1.19 -11.20
N PRO A 4 20.62 -1.28 -11.85
CA PRO A 4 19.49 -0.43 -11.51
C PRO A 4 19.05 -0.66 -10.07
N ARG A 5 18.87 0.40 -9.30
CA ARG A 5 18.28 0.37 -7.96
C ARG A 5 17.09 1.32 -7.95
N ILE A 6 15.95 0.83 -7.48
CA ILE A 6 14.73 1.63 -7.35
C ILE A 6 14.72 2.31 -5.98
N HIS A 7 14.55 3.63 -5.97
CA HIS A 7 14.34 4.45 -4.77
C HIS A 7 12.93 5.01 -4.91
N ASN A 8 11.96 4.22 -4.46
CA ASN A 8 10.60 4.69 -4.42
C ASN A 8 10.22 5.00 -2.97
N ASN A 9 9.33 5.96 -2.77
CA ASN A 9 8.72 6.21 -1.45
C ASN A 9 7.86 5.01 -0.99
N LEU A 10 7.65 4.03 -1.87
CA LEU A 10 6.90 2.82 -1.61
C LEU A 10 7.82 1.61 -1.62
N GLN A 11 7.64 0.74 -0.64
CA GLN A 11 8.36 -0.52 -0.56
C GLN A 11 7.75 -1.57 -1.49
N ASN A 12 8.51 -2.63 -1.76
CA ASN A 12 7.99 -3.75 -2.52
C ASN A 12 6.82 -4.39 -1.77
N ASN A 13 5.73 -4.66 -2.49
CA ASN A 13 4.45 -5.15 -1.99
C ASN A 13 3.69 -4.17 -1.06
N SER A 14 3.98 -2.88 -1.10
CA SER A 14 3.16 -1.87 -0.40
C SER A 14 1.76 -1.73 -1.02
N TYR A 15 0.79 -1.37 -0.18
CA TYR A 15 -0.57 -1.04 -0.57
C TYR A 15 -0.80 0.48 -0.56
N VAL A 16 -1.59 0.95 -1.51
CA VAL A 16 -1.80 2.39 -1.80
C VAL A 16 -3.30 2.62 -1.98
N ASP A 17 -3.96 3.22 -1.00
CA ASP A 17 -5.37 3.66 -1.14
C ASP A 17 -5.43 5.05 -1.79
N ILE A 18 -5.93 5.10 -3.02
CA ILE A 18 -5.95 6.33 -3.83
C ILE A 18 -6.99 7.34 -3.36
N ARG A 19 -8.07 6.89 -2.71
CA ARG A 19 -9.10 7.80 -2.19
C ARG A 19 -8.72 8.32 -0.83
N HIS A 20 -8.26 7.44 0.07
CA HIS A 20 -7.90 7.87 1.41
C HIS A 20 -6.72 8.86 1.41
N ASN A 21 -5.74 8.67 0.53
CA ASN A 21 -4.55 9.52 0.51
C ASN A 21 -4.61 10.64 -0.54
N ASN A 22 -5.77 10.89 -1.18
CA ASN A 22 -5.91 11.84 -2.31
C ASN A 22 -4.81 11.71 -3.38
N MET A 23 -4.22 10.52 -3.53
CA MET A 23 -3.10 10.29 -4.41
C MET A 23 -3.60 10.29 -5.85
N LYS A 24 -2.92 11.06 -6.72
CA LYS A 24 -3.25 11.12 -8.15
C LYS A 24 -2.28 10.33 -9.01
N GLU A 25 -1.08 10.07 -8.48
CA GLU A 25 -0.01 9.43 -9.20
C GLU A 25 0.98 8.71 -8.29
N LEU A 26 1.70 7.74 -8.85
CA LEU A 26 2.88 7.14 -8.25
C LEU A 26 4.11 7.46 -9.09
N VAL A 27 5.12 7.95 -8.40
CA VAL A 27 6.46 8.12 -8.95
C VAL A 27 7.22 6.81 -8.78
N CYS A 28 8.14 6.50 -9.68
CA CYS A 28 9.17 5.49 -9.47
C CYS A 28 10.50 6.00 -10.00
N ASN A 29 11.51 6.10 -9.13
CA ASN A 29 12.84 6.57 -9.48
C ASN A 29 13.81 5.40 -9.43
N ALA A 30 14.77 5.38 -10.34
CA ALA A 30 15.87 4.43 -10.30
C ALA A 30 17.18 5.06 -10.76
N ASP A 31 18.25 4.68 -10.08
CA ASP A 31 19.63 5.03 -10.43
C ASP A 31 20.36 3.77 -10.89
N GLY A 32 21.41 3.97 -11.66
CA GLY A 32 22.23 2.90 -12.23
C GLY A 32 23.12 3.48 -13.32
N TYR A 33 24.16 2.75 -13.70
CA TYR A 33 25.06 3.21 -14.75
C TYR A 33 25.38 2.07 -15.73
N PRO A 34 25.01 2.20 -17.02
CA PRO A 34 24.29 3.34 -17.64
C PRO A 34 22.90 3.60 -17.05
N ASN A 35 22.39 4.81 -17.24
CA ASN A 35 21.09 5.25 -16.71
C ASN A 35 20.00 4.24 -17.04
N PRO A 36 19.21 3.80 -16.06
CA PRO A 36 18.19 2.80 -16.29
C PRO A 36 17.00 3.39 -17.04
N ASP A 37 16.38 2.56 -17.87
CA ASP A 37 15.06 2.80 -18.42
C ASP A 37 14.01 2.29 -17.42
N VAL A 38 13.11 3.16 -16.98
CA VAL A 38 12.15 2.90 -15.91
C VAL A 38 10.74 2.87 -16.49
N ALA A 39 9.97 1.86 -16.12
CA ALA A 39 8.64 1.62 -16.66
C ALA A 39 7.63 1.23 -15.58
N TRP A 40 6.39 1.71 -15.72
CA TRP A 40 5.23 1.18 -15.00
C TRP A 40 4.44 0.25 -15.89
N ILE A 41 4.11 -0.92 -15.35
CA ILE A 41 3.39 -1.98 -16.05
C ILE A 41 2.20 -2.40 -15.18
N ARG A 42 1.00 -2.51 -15.79
CA ARG A 42 -0.15 -3.12 -15.14
C ARG A 42 0.02 -4.64 -15.19
N VAL A 43 -0.05 -5.31 -14.04
CA VAL A 43 0.30 -6.74 -13.97
C VAL A 43 -0.81 -7.65 -14.47
N SER A 44 -2.08 -7.25 -14.38
CA SER A 44 -3.22 -8.09 -14.79
C SER A 44 -3.17 -8.48 -16.28
N ASP A 45 -2.65 -7.61 -17.13
CA ASP A 45 -2.62 -7.76 -18.58
C ASP A 45 -1.26 -7.39 -19.20
N PHE A 46 -0.25 -7.14 -18.37
CA PHE A 46 1.12 -6.77 -18.77
C PHE A 46 1.20 -5.54 -19.69
N ILE A 47 0.24 -4.61 -19.58
CA ILE A 47 0.25 -3.39 -20.38
C ILE A 47 1.29 -2.40 -19.84
N LEU A 48 2.17 -1.93 -20.72
CA LEU A 48 3.08 -0.81 -20.46
C LEU A 48 2.28 0.50 -20.35
N LEU A 49 2.36 1.17 -19.21
CA LEU A 49 1.60 2.39 -18.93
C LEU A 49 2.44 3.64 -19.16
N THR A 50 3.69 3.60 -18.71
CA THR A 50 4.67 4.67 -18.93
C THR A 50 6.07 4.11 -18.94
N ARG A 51 6.98 4.81 -19.63
CA ARG A 51 8.40 4.47 -19.72
C ARG A 51 9.19 5.76 -19.91
N ASN A 52 10.24 5.95 -19.11
CA ASN A 52 11.15 7.09 -19.25
C ASN A 52 12.48 6.80 -18.55
N GLN A 53 13.53 7.56 -18.88
CA GLN A 53 14.88 7.36 -18.34
C GLN A 53 14.96 7.83 -16.89
N SER A 54 15.49 6.96 -16.02
CA SER A 54 15.70 7.15 -14.57
C SER A 54 14.44 7.40 -13.71
N HIS A 55 13.30 7.74 -14.31
CA HIS A 55 12.08 8.11 -13.59
C HIS A 55 10.82 7.86 -14.42
N ALA A 56 9.78 7.27 -13.83
CA ALA A 56 8.48 7.07 -14.49
C ALA A 56 7.29 7.36 -13.56
N ILE A 57 6.22 7.95 -14.11
CA ILE A 57 5.00 8.35 -13.37
C ILE A 57 3.79 7.53 -13.83
N LEU A 58 3.13 6.87 -12.90
CA LEU A 58 1.84 6.21 -13.09
C LEU A 58 0.70 7.15 -12.65
N LYS A 59 -0.17 7.57 -13.58
CA LYS A 59 -1.37 8.36 -13.27
C LYS A 59 -2.61 7.47 -13.11
N PHE A 60 -3.50 7.82 -12.17
CA PHE A 60 -4.62 6.96 -11.77
C PHE A 60 -5.94 7.16 -12.52
N ASN A 61 -5.89 7.62 -13.77
CA ASN A 61 -7.08 8.06 -14.51
C ASN A 61 -8.12 6.94 -14.74
N HIS A 62 -7.70 5.68 -14.82
CA HIS A 62 -8.57 4.54 -15.18
C HIS A 62 -8.31 3.28 -14.33
N ILE A 63 -8.04 3.45 -13.04
CA ILE A 63 -7.91 2.29 -12.13
C ILE A 63 -9.27 1.63 -11.94
N GLN A 64 -9.30 0.29 -12.02
CA GLN A 64 -10.52 -0.51 -11.79
C GLN A 64 -10.81 -0.60 -10.29
N HIS A 65 -12.06 -0.86 -9.91
CA HIS A 65 -12.41 -1.03 -8.50
C HIS A 65 -11.75 -2.27 -7.91
N GLY A 66 -11.34 -2.19 -6.63
CA GLY A 66 -10.64 -3.24 -5.92
C GLY A 66 -9.12 -3.06 -5.88
N ILE A 67 -8.40 -4.18 -5.67
CA ILE A 67 -6.94 -4.23 -5.61
C ILE A 67 -6.39 -4.46 -7.01
N ASN A 68 -5.54 -3.55 -7.45
CA ASN A 68 -4.87 -3.59 -8.74
C ASN A 68 -3.36 -3.68 -8.52
N LYS A 69 -2.71 -4.63 -9.18
CA LYS A 69 -1.26 -4.82 -9.05
C LYS A 69 -0.52 -4.11 -10.17
N TYR A 70 0.45 -3.27 -9.80
CA TYR A 70 1.34 -2.56 -10.70
C TYR A 70 2.79 -2.95 -10.41
N MET A 71 3.61 -2.94 -11.45
CA MET A 71 5.04 -3.23 -11.37
C MET A 71 5.81 -2.01 -11.86
N CYS A 72 6.73 -1.51 -11.04
CA CYS A 72 7.79 -0.64 -11.53
C CYS A 72 9.02 -1.49 -11.86
N GLU A 73 9.48 -1.41 -13.11
CA GLU A 73 10.68 -2.08 -13.61
C GLU A 73 11.73 -1.04 -13.97
N ALA A 74 12.96 -1.20 -13.51
CA ALA A 74 14.11 -0.40 -13.89
C ALA A 74 15.16 -1.31 -14.54
N LYS A 75 15.58 -1.01 -15.77
CA LYS A 75 16.47 -1.86 -16.56
C LYS A 75 17.62 -1.05 -17.16
N ASN A 76 18.84 -1.57 -17.07
CA ASN A 76 19.96 -1.11 -17.88
C ASN A 76 20.68 -2.29 -18.53
N LYS A 77 21.77 -2.04 -19.25
CA LYS A 77 22.54 -3.09 -19.95
C LYS A 77 23.22 -4.11 -19.01
N HIS A 78 23.17 -3.90 -17.69
CA HIS A 78 23.80 -4.75 -16.69
C HIS A 78 22.80 -5.53 -15.85
N GLY A 79 21.54 -5.14 -15.82
CA GLY A 79 20.53 -5.87 -15.10
C GLY A 79 19.20 -5.16 -15.01
N LEU A 80 18.37 -5.67 -14.12
CA LEU A 80 16.97 -5.31 -13.99
C LEU A 80 16.53 -5.45 -12.53
N THR A 81 15.76 -4.48 -12.06
CA THR A 81 15.17 -4.45 -10.72
C THR A 81 13.67 -4.17 -10.83
N LYS A 82 12.88 -4.80 -9.97
CA LYS A 82 11.42 -4.70 -9.96
C LYS A 82 10.89 -4.48 -8.55
N ILE A 83 9.85 -3.66 -8.44
CA ILE A 83 8.99 -3.60 -7.26
C ILE A 83 7.54 -3.71 -7.69
N PHE A 84 6.72 -4.31 -6.82
CA PHE A 84 5.29 -4.45 -7.03
C PHE A 84 4.53 -3.58 -6.03
N ILE A 85 3.52 -2.85 -6.52
CA ILE A 85 2.66 -2.01 -5.70
C ILE A 85 1.22 -2.43 -5.92
N TYR A 86 0.45 -2.52 -4.84
CA TYR A 86 -0.97 -2.82 -4.86
C TYR A 86 -1.76 -1.53 -4.69
N VAL A 87 -2.39 -1.06 -5.77
CA VAL A 87 -3.21 0.14 -5.75
C VAL A 87 -4.66 -0.24 -5.52
N ILE A 88 -5.25 0.40 -4.53
CA ILE A 88 -6.59 0.14 -4.04
C ILE A 88 -7.51 1.28 -4.46
N LYS A 89 -8.59 0.93 -5.18
CA LYS A 89 -9.69 1.84 -5.48
C LYS A 89 -10.98 1.29 -4.88
N SER A 90 -11.37 1.80 -3.73
CA SER A 90 -12.67 1.50 -3.13
C SER A 90 -13.75 2.45 -3.65
N ASP A 91 -14.98 1.96 -3.83
CA ASP A 91 -16.15 2.81 -4.06
C ASP A 91 -16.80 3.32 -2.78
N THR A 92 -16.57 2.64 -1.66
CA THR A 92 -17.23 2.90 -0.40
C THR A 92 -16.19 3.05 0.71
N GLN A 93 -16.33 4.11 1.51
CA GLN A 93 -15.50 4.34 2.68
C GLN A 93 -16.32 3.93 3.91
N ILE A 94 -16.48 2.63 4.11
CA ILE A 94 -17.06 2.14 5.37
C ILE A 94 -15.90 1.93 6.34
N LYS A 95 -15.85 2.74 7.40
CA LYS A 95 -14.92 2.56 8.51
C LYS A 95 -15.55 1.52 9.45
N PRO A 96 -15.07 0.26 9.49
CA PRO A 96 -15.55 -0.70 10.48
C PRO A 96 -15.22 -0.20 11.89
N LEU A 97 -16.03 -0.56 12.89
CA LEU A 97 -15.60 -0.35 14.27
C LEU A 97 -14.52 -1.36 14.59
N LEU A 98 -13.35 -0.87 15.00
CA LEU A 98 -12.23 -1.68 15.45
C LEU A 98 -12.27 -1.84 16.97
N ASN A 99 -12.19 -3.08 17.44
CA ASN A 99 -12.09 -3.47 18.84
C ASN A 99 -10.82 -4.29 19.07
N TYR A 100 -10.31 -4.29 20.29
CA TYR A 100 -9.16 -5.09 20.70
C TYR A 100 -9.44 -5.90 21.97
N SER A 101 -8.81 -7.06 22.10
CA SER A 101 -8.92 -7.93 23.26
C SER A 101 -7.66 -8.77 23.43
N ASN A 102 -7.56 -9.49 24.56
CA ASN A 102 -6.47 -10.44 24.85
C ASN A 102 -5.07 -9.82 24.65
N ILE A 103 -4.86 -8.64 25.25
CA ILE A 103 -3.59 -7.92 25.18
C ILE A 103 -2.53 -8.68 25.97
N LYS A 104 -1.46 -9.06 25.28
CA LYS A 104 -0.26 -9.68 25.84
C LYS A 104 0.96 -8.82 25.47
N SER A 105 2.10 -9.15 26.08
CA SER A 105 3.37 -8.45 25.81
C SER A 105 3.81 -8.47 24.35
N ARG A 106 3.38 -9.47 23.57
CA ARG A 106 3.77 -9.66 22.16
C ARG A 106 2.61 -9.85 21.19
N SER A 107 1.37 -9.74 21.67
CA SER A 107 0.22 -9.93 20.80
C SER A 107 -1.02 -9.20 21.29
N VAL A 108 -1.89 -8.83 20.36
CA VAL A 108 -3.24 -8.35 20.63
C VAL A 108 -4.19 -9.00 19.62
N ILE A 109 -5.41 -9.30 20.05
CA ILE A 109 -6.46 -9.75 19.13
C ILE A 109 -7.25 -8.51 18.71
N LEU A 110 -7.25 -8.23 17.41
CA LEU A 110 -8.10 -7.23 16.79
C LEU A 110 -9.38 -7.89 16.30
N SER A 111 -10.51 -7.22 16.45
CA SER A 111 -11.82 -7.63 15.94
C SER A 111 -12.51 -6.43 15.33
N TRP A 112 -13.27 -6.64 14.27
CA TRP A 112 -13.94 -5.54 13.55
C TRP A 112 -15.39 -5.91 13.25
N TYR A 113 -16.27 -4.91 13.31
CA TYR A 113 -17.67 -5.08 12.93
C TYR A 113 -18.09 -3.97 11.96
N VAL A 114 -19.02 -4.30 11.06
CA VAL A 114 -19.71 -3.31 10.20
C VAL A 114 -21.21 -3.35 10.54
N SER A 115 -21.88 -2.20 10.59
CA SER A 115 -23.32 -2.16 10.94
C SER A 115 -24.25 -2.54 9.79
N THR A 116 -23.73 -2.83 8.59
CA THR A 116 -24.55 -2.94 7.37
C THR A 116 -24.59 -4.37 6.85
N GLU A 117 -25.78 -4.87 6.49
CA GLU A 117 -26.01 -6.22 5.91
C GLU A 117 -25.34 -6.49 4.56
N ARG A 118 -24.56 -5.54 4.02
CA ARG A 118 -23.85 -5.62 2.73
C ARG A 118 -22.39 -6.05 2.87
N PHE A 119 -22.08 -6.91 3.85
CA PHE A 119 -20.73 -7.41 4.11
C PHE A 119 -20.14 -8.20 2.93
N ASP A 120 -21.02 -8.85 2.18
CA ASP A 120 -20.74 -9.63 0.97
C ASP A 120 -20.09 -8.83 -0.16
N ARG A 121 -20.16 -7.49 -0.09
CA ARG A 121 -19.57 -6.59 -1.11
C ARG A 121 -18.16 -6.11 -0.82
N PHE A 122 -17.61 -6.41 0.36
CA PHE A 122 -16.23 -6.02 0.68
C PHE A 122 -15.28 -7.15 0.29
N ASN A 123 -14.18 -6.78 -0.34
CA ASN A 123 -13.15 -7.73 -0.74
C ASN A 123 -12.00 -7.80 0.28
N TYR A 124 -11.78 -6.75 1.08
CA TYR A 124 -10.68 -6.61 2.05
C TYR A 124 -10.92 -5.44 3.00
N PHE A 125 -10.33 -5.53 4.20
CA PHE A 125 -10.02 -4.40 5.08
C PHE A 125 -8.51 -4.14 5.08
N ILE A 126 -8.11 -2.89 5.33
CA ILE A 126 -6.72 -2.53 5.55
C ILE A 126 -6.60 -1.99 6.97
N ILE A 127 -5.73 -2.60 7.77
CA ILE A 127 -5.34 -2.05 9.06
C ILE A 127 -4.03 -1.29 8.88
N TYR A 128 -4.04 -0.02 9.25
CA TYR A 128 -2.86 0.82 9.37
C TYR A 128 -2.46 0.86 10.85
N TYR A 129 -1.19 0.61 11.14
CA TYR A 129 -0.67 0.65 12.52
C TYR A 129 0.77 1.17 12.55
N ARG A 130 1.17 1.73 13.70
CA ARG A 130 2.55 2.12 13.96
C ARG A 130 2.88 1.91 15.44
N ARG A 131 4.14 1.66 15.73
CA ARG A 131 4.64 1.62 17.11
C ARG A 131 4.91 3.05 17.59
N LEU A 132 4.31 3.41 18.72
CA LEU A 132 4.61 4.69 19.37
C LEU A 132 5.83 4.54 20.28
N HIS A 133 6.80 5.44 20.13
CA HIS A 133 8.04 5.44 20.94
C HIS A 133 7.86 6.16 22.29
N ASN A 134 6.90 7.10 22.38
CA ASN A 134 6.50 7.77 23.60
C ASN A 134 4.97 7.64 23.79
N PHE A 135 4.51 7.53 25.03
CA PHE A 135 3.10 7.50 25.40
C PHE A 135 2.50 8.92 25.27
N ASP A 136 2.49 9.48 24.06
CA ASP A 136 1.87 10.76 23.80
C ASP A 136 0.35 10.63 23.96
N LYS A 137 -0.16 11.16 25.07
CA LYS A 137 -1.59 11.18 25.42
C LYS A 137 -2.42 12.12 24.54
N ASN A 138 -1.82 12.80 23.57
CA ASN A 138 -2.45 13.80 22.70
C ASN A 138 -2.54 13.34 21.24
N ILE A 139 -2.75 12.05 20.98
CA ILE A 139 -3.09 11.58 19.63
C ILE A 139 -4.61 11.63 19.51
N ASN A 140 -5.12 12.56 18.70
CA ASN A 140 -6.53 12.58 18.37
C ASN A 140 -6.80 11.40 17.42
N GLU A 141 -7.88 10.64 17.63
CA GLU A 141 -8.31 9.56 16.73
C GLU A 141 -8.60 10.03 15.28
N GLN A 142 -8.59 11.34 15.07
CA GLN A 142 -8.77 12.04 13.80
C GLN A 142 -7.47 12.61 13.21
N ASP A 143 -6.29 12.33 13.79
CA ASP A 143 -5.03 12.58 13.09
C ASP A 143 -5.05 11.69 11.84
N GLU A 144 -5.53 12.26 10.74
CA GLU A 144 -5.74 11.55 9.49
C GLU A 144 -4.43 10.89 9.11
N ILE A 145 -4.50 9.66 8.57
CA ILE A 145 -3.37 8.84 8.12
C ILE A 145 -2.79 9.45 6.83
N ILE A 146 -2.59 10.76 6.83
CA ILE A 146 -2.15 11.55 5.70
C ILE A 146 -0.63 11.43 5.66
N ASN A 147 -0.18 10.78 4.59
CA ASN A 147 1.18 10.80 4.07
C ASN A 147 2.32 10.25 4.94
N ASN A 148 2.06 9.68 6.12
CA ASN A 148 3.16 9.25 6.98
C ASN A 148 3.64 7.83 6.63
N GLN A 149 4.87 7.74 6.10
CA GLN A 149 5.56 6.48 5.77
C GLN A 149 5.84 5.59 6.99
N ASP A 150 5.54 6.08 8.20
CA ASP A 150 5.73 5.38 9.47
C ASP A 150 4.64 4.34 9.79
N TYR A 151 3.56 4.28 9.00
CA TYR A 151 2.50 3.29 9.18
C TYR A 151 2.75 2.03 8.35
N GLU A 152 2.81 0.91 9.04
CA GLU A 152 2.72 -0.41 8.44
C GLU A 152 1.26 -0.75 8.12
N GLN A 153 1.07 -1.63 7.13
CA GLN A 153 -0.24 -1.97 6.60
C GLN A 153 -0.43 -3.48 6.52
N VAL A 154 -1.62 -3.96 6.92
CA VAL A 154 -2.02 -5.36 6.79
C VAL A 154 -3.37 -5.44 6.09
N LEU A 155 -3.45 -6.25 5.03
CA LEU A 155 -4.72 -6.61 4.40
C LEU A 155 -5.36 -7.77 5.15
N ILE A 156 -6.66 -7.64 5.39
CA ILE A 156 -7.45 -8.61 6.11
C ILE A 156 -8.68 -8.99 5.30
N ASP A 157 -9.00 -10.28 5.30
CA ASP A 157 -10.23 -10.80 4.71
C ASP A 157 -11.44 -10.28 5.50
N PRO A 158 -12.44 -9.66 4.87
CA PRO A 158 -13.57 -9.10 5.60
C PRO A 158 -14.47 -10.18 6.22
N ARG A 159 -14.29 -11.45 5.82
CA ARG A 159 -14.99 -12.62 6.39
C ARG A 159 -14.34 -13.14 7.67
N THR A 160 -13.09 -12.79 7.94
CA THR A 160 -12.55 -13.03 9.29
C THR A 160 -13.14 -12.01 10.25
N THR A 161 -13.42 -12.41 11.49
CA THR A 161 -13.98 -11.52 12.51
C THR A 161 -12.94 -11.14 13.57
N ASN A 162 -11.80 -11.83 13.56
CA ASN A 162 -10.67 -11.62 14.44
C ASN A 162 -9.34 -11.85 13.72
N TYR A 163 -8.32 -11.09 14.13
CA TYR A 163 -6.94 -11.20 13.65
C TYR A 163 -6.00 -11.11 14.84
N THR A 164 -5.10 -12.10 14.98
CA THR A 164 -4.07 -12.07 16.03
C THR A 164 -2.88 -11.28 15.49
N PHE A 165 -2.73 -10.05 15.98
CA PHE A 165 -1.61 -9.20 15.65
C PHE A 165 -0.43 -9.53 16.59
N THR A 166 0.74 -9.84 16.03
CA THR A 166 1.95 -10.17 16.79
C THR A 166 3.04 -9.13 16.57
N PHE A 167 3.58 -8.58 17.66
CA PHE A 167 4.68 -7.63 17.62
C PHE A 167 6.01 -8.41 17.54
N GLN A 168 6.89 -8.01 16.62
CA GLN A 168 8.29 -8.46 16.58
C GLN A 168 9.16 -7.68 17.57
#